data_AF-A0A562C5B8-F1
#
_entry.id   AF-A0A562C5B8-F1
#
_cell.length_a   1.000
_cell.length_b   1.000
_cell.length_c   1.000
_cell.angle_alpha   90.00
_cell.angle_beta   90.00
_cell.angle_gamma   90.00
#
_symmetry.space_group_name_H-M   'P 1'
#
loop_
_entity.id
_entity.type
_entity.pdbx_description
1 polymer ?
#
loop_
_entity_poly.entity_id
_entity_poly.type
_entity_poly.pdbx_seq_one_letter_code
_entity_poly.pdbx_strand_id
1 'polypeptide(L)'
;MGRLVYIVITALIAVPVWMMATRTHMESRIDLDAALVQLEDQADAPERRAPAPAPEAEGPRPLVASMTSIPQRQAVARQQDAPALSLRFSGDSWIEVFDAQGEVLERGLLKAGDRRDYARGEVGRVVIGNADAVEVRRNGSIQDLSEFQRANVARFTVSSDGSIAPPRQ
;
A
#
# COMPACT_ATOMS: atom_id res chain seq x y z
N MET A 1 29.75 -18.06 -16.30
CA MET A 1 29.30 -17.53 -17.62
C MET A 1 27.77 -17.46 -17.80
N GLY A 2 26.93 -18.21 -17.08
CA GLY A 2 25.46 -18.21 -17.31
C GLY A 2 24.67 -16.98 -16.86
N ARG A 3 25.20 -16.14 -15.96
CA ARG A 3 24.49 -14.94 -15.43
C ARG A 3 24.45 -13.78 -16.44
N LEU A 4 25.47 -13.69 -17.30
CA LEU A 4 25.61 -12.60 -18.28
C LEU A 4 24.74 -12.85 -19.53
N VAL A 5 24.59 -14.11 -19.94
CA VAL A 5 23.69 -14.52 -21.03
C VAL A 5 22.22 -14.27 -20.68
N TYR A 6 21.82 -14.51 -19.42
CA TYR A 6 20.45 -14.29 -18.97
C TYR A 6 20.09 -12.79 -18.96
N ILE A 7 20.99 -11.92 -18.50
CA ILE A 7 20.78 -10.46 -18.47
C ILE A 7 20.63 -9.90 -19.89
N VAL A 8 21.42 -10.38 -20.85
CA VAL A 8 21.36 -9.92 -22.26
C VAL A 8 20.08 -10.36 -22.96
N ILE A 9 19.60 -11.59 -22.72
CA ILE A 9 18.35 -12.09 -23.30
C ILE A 9 17.12 -11.40 -22.70
N THR A 10 17.09 -11.15 -21.38
CA THR A 10 15.99 -10.40 -20.74
C THR A 10 15.92 -8.95 -21.24
N ALA A 11 17.07 -8.31 -21.47
CA ALA A 11 17.13 -6.94 -21.98
C ALA A 11 16.54 -6.79 -23.40
N LEU A 12 16.67 -7.80 -24.27
CA LEU A 12 16.10 -7.77 -25.62
C LEU A 12 14.56 -7.88 -25.65
N ILE A 13 13.94 -8.43 -24.60
CA ILE A 13 12.48 -8.62 -24.52
C ILE A 13 11.81 -7.48 -23.72
N ALA A 14 12.47 -6.96 -22.67
CA ALA A 14 11.89 -5.93 -21.81
C ALA A 14 11.87 -4.52 -22.42
N VAL A 15 12.86 -4.18 -23.25
CA VAL A 15 13.00 -2.85 -23.86
C VAL A 15 11.85 -2.48 -24.81
N PRO A 16 11.41 -3.33 -25.76
CA PRO A 16 10.31 -2.96 -26.65
C PRO A 16 8.96 -2.78 -25.93
N VAL A 17 8.72 -3.52 -24.84
CA VAL A 17 7.49 -3.42 -24.04
C VAL A 17 7.47 -2.16 -23.17
N TRP A 18 8.59 -1.80 -22.54
CA TRP A 18 8.68 -0.58 -21.73
C TRP A 18 8.59 0.69 -22.60
N MET A 19 9.20 0.68 -23.79
CA MET A 19 9.16 1.84 -24.70
C MET A 19 7.76 2.08 -25.29
N MET A 20 6.92 1.03 -25.43
CA MET A 20 5.56 1.16 -25.94
C MET A 20 4.59 1.76 -24.90
N ALA A 21 4.79 1.46 -23.60
CA ALA A 21 3.95 1.99 -22.52
C ALA A 21 4.15 3.50 -22.26
N THR A 22 5.30 4.06 -22.62
CA THR A 22 5.59 5.49 -22.45
C THR A 22 5.10 6.38 -23.59
N ARG A 23 4.72 5.82 -24.76
CA ARG A 23 4.37 6.61 -25.96
C ARG A 23 2.93 7.12 -25.98
N THR A 24 2.03 6.53 -25.21
CA THR A 24 0.59 6.85 -25.23
C THR A 24 0.22 8.10 -24.42
N HIS A 25 1.07 8.55 -23.50
CA HIS A 25 0.75 9.65 -22.57
C HIS A 25 1.09 11.06 -23.06
N MET A 26 1.71 11.23 -24.23
CA MET A 26 2.10 12.54 -24.75
C MET A 26 1.01 13.23 -25.59
N GLU A 27 0.03 12.50 -26.11
CA GLU A 27 -1.00 13.07 -27.00
C GLU A 27 -2.10 13.81 -26.22
N SER A 28 -2.50 13.31 -25.04
CA SER A 28 -3.64 13.89 -24.28
C SER A 28 -3.34 15.23 -23.59
N ARG A 29 -2.08 15.67 -23.50
CA ARG A 29 -1.74 16.96 -22.86
C ARG A 29 -1.85 18.17 -23.80
N ILE A 30 -1.92 17.96 -25.11
CA ILE A 30 -1.95 19.05 -26.09
C ILE A 30 -3.39 19.58 -26.28
N ASP A 31 -4.41 18.74 -26.16
CA ASP A 31 -5.82 19.13 -26.31
C ASP A 31 -6.39 19.94 -25.12
N LEU A 32 -5.84 19.79 -23.91
CA LEU A 32 -6.39 20.44 -22.72
C LEU A 32 -5.97 21.93 -22.60
N ASP A 33 -4.78 22.28 -23.09
CA ASP A 33 -4.23 23.64 -22.98
C ASP A 33 -4.98 24.63 -23.89
N ALA A 34 -5.48 24.16 -25.05
CA ALA A 34 -6.27 24.96 -25.98
C ALA A 34 -7.67 25.31 -25.44
N ALA A 35 -8.21 24.54 -24.49
CA ALA A 35 -9.55 24.75 -23.93
C ALA A 35 -9.60 25.78 -22.78
N LEU A 36 -8.45 26.13 -22.17
CA LEU A 36 -8.41 26.99 -20.98
C LEU A 36 -8.35 28.50 -21.29
N VAL A 37 -8.13 28.91 -22.55
CA VAL A 37 -7.96 30.34 -22.92
C VAL A 37 -9.30 31.10 -23.02
N GLN A 38 -10.45 30.45 -22.81
CA GLN A 38 -11.76 31.02 -23.16
C GLN A 38 -12.74 31.24 -21.99
N LEU A 39 -12.28 31.46 -20.75
CA LEU A 39 -13.18 31.71 -19.60
C LEU A 39 -12.75 32.82 -18.63
N GLU A 40 -11.84 33.71 -19.02
CA GLU A 40 -11.48 34.90 -18.22
C GLU A 40 -12.20 36.15 -18.72
N ASP A 41 -13.52 36.18 -18.61
CA ASP A 41 -14.23 37.46 -18.50
C ASP A 41 -15.50 37.30 -17.64
N GLN A 42 -15.51 38.05 -16.54
CA GLN A 42 -16.64 38.44 -15.71
C GLN A 42 -16.99 37.57 -14.48
N ALA A 43 -16.60 38.08 -13.31
CA ALA A 43 -17.48 38.16 -12.14
C ALA A 43 -16.90 39.15 -11.10
N ASP A 44 -17.31 40.39 -11.25
CA ASP A 44 -17.83 41.31 -10.20
C ASP A 44 -17.62 40.92 -8.71
N ALA A 45 -16.99 41.82 -7.96
CA ALA A 45 -17.08 41.93 -6.50
C ALA A 45 -18.28 42.84 -6.16
N PRO A 46 -19.06 42.62 -5.08
CA PRO A 46 -18.63 42.79 -3.68
C PRO A 46 -19.26 41.69 -2.77
N GLU A 47 -19.16 41.58 -1.45
CA GLU A 47 -19.25 42.56 -0.40
C GLU A 47 -18.94 41.91 0.97
N ARG A 48 -18.44 42.78 1.84
CA ARG A 48 -18.02 42.65 3.23
C ARG A 48 -19.15 42.17 4.17
N ARG A 49 -18.89 41.20 5.06
CA ARG A 49 -19.67 41.06 6.31
C ARG A 49 -18.92 40.40 7.48
N ALA A 50 -18.57 41.23 8.45
CA ALA A 50 -18.49 40.97 9.90
C ALA A 50 -19.17 42.21 10.55
N PRO A 51 -19.71 42.20 11.79
CA PRO A 51 -19.25 41.44 12.98
C PRO A 51 -20.33 40.95 14.00
N ALA A 52 -19.90 40.12 14.97
CA ALA A 52 -20.26 40.01 16.42
C ALA A 52 -21.75 39.90 16.88
N PRO A 53 -22.11 39.63 18.17
CA PRO A 53 -21.38 39.13 19.36
C PRO A 53 -22.07 37.94 20.10
N ALA A 54 -21.43 37.43 21.16
CA ALA A 54 -22.01 36.59 22.23
C ALA A 54 -22.96 37.43 23.13
N PRO A 55 -23.84 36.84 24.00
CA PRO A 55 -23.40 36.43 25.36
C PRO A 55 -24.26 35.36 26.11
N GLU A 56 -23.72 34.86 27.24
CA GLU A 56 -24.42 34.49 28.52
C GLU A 56 -25.45 33.33 28.50
N ALA A 57 -25.75 32.50 29.52
CA ALA A 57 -25.48 32.42 30.95
C ALA A 57 -25.70 30.95 31.44
N GLU A 58 -25.11 30.63 32.60
CA GLU A 58 -25.57 29.74 33.69
C GLU A 58 -26.32 28.40 33.47
N GLY A 59 -25.83 27.35 34.15
CA GLY A 59 -26.66 26.21 34.55
C GLY A 59 -25.87 25.08 35.26
N PRO A 60 -26.41 24.43 36.32
CA PRO A 60 -25.62 23.63 37.26
C PRO A 60 -25.46 22.14 36.87
N ARG A 61 -24.39 21.58 37.43
CA ARG A 61 -23.90 20.19 37.40
C ARG A 61 -25.00 19.12 37.45
N PRO A 62 -24.85 18.02 36.67
CA PRO A 62 -25.20 16.70 37.14
C PRO A 62 -23.92 15.88 37.40
N LEU A 63 -23.89 15.23 38.56
CA LEU A 63 -22.96 14.14 38.89
C LEU A 63 -23.03 13.09 37.77
N VAL A 64 -21.92 12.82 37.09
CA VAL A 64 -21.77 11.60 36.29
C VAL A 64 -21.07 10.56 37.13
N ALA A 65 -21.87 9.86 37.93
CA ALA A 65 -21.51 8.52 38.37
C ALA A 65 -21.74 7.58 37.19
N SER A 66 -20.68 7.32 36.43
CA SER A 66 -20.60 6.15 35.54
C SER A 66 -19.15 5.71 35.52
N MET A 67 -18.78 4.87 36.50
CA MET A 67 -17.66 3.95 36.34
C MET A 67 -18.08 2.93 35.27
N THR A 68 -18.00 3.36 34.02
CA THR A 68 -18.24 2.53 32.84
C THR A 68 -17.13 1.48 32.76
N SER A 69 -17.54 0.26 33.09
CA SER A 69 -17.10 -1.02 32.51
C SER A 69 -15.81 -1.00 31.68
N ILE A 70 -14.77 -1.58 32.29
CA ILE A 70 -13.78 -2.52 31.74
C ILE A 70 -13.67 -2.53 30.19
N PRO A 71 -12.52 -2.12 29.60
CA PRO A 71 -12.34 -1.95 28.17
C PRO A 71 -12.11 -3.28 27.44
N GLN A 72 -13.07 -4.21 27.47
CA GLN A 72 -13.01 -5.42 26.64
C GLN A 72 -13.28 -5.09 25.16
N ARG A 73 -14.13 -4.09 24.88
CA ARG A 73 -14.51 -3.68 23.52
C ARG A 73 -13.37 -2.98 22.75
N GLN A 74 -12.41 -2.38 23.45
CA GLN A 74 -11.26 -1.74 22.80
C GLN A 74 -10.19 -2.74 22.33
N ALA A 75 -10.12 -3.94 22.93
CA ALA A 75 -9.16 -4.97 22.50
C ALA A 75 -9.56 -5.60 21.15
N VAL A 76 -10.86 -5.86 20.94
CA VAL A 76 -11.37 -6.42 19.67
C VAL A 76 -11.30 -5.43 18.50
N ALA A 77 -11.41 -4.13 18.75
CA ALA A 77 -11.29 -3.09 17.71
C ALA A 77 -9.84 -2.89 17.25
N ARG A 78 -8.84 -2.95 18.15
CA ARG A 78 -7.42 -2.80 17.78
C ARG A 78 -6.89 -3.95 16.93
N GLN A 79 -7.53 -5.11 16.97
CA GLN A 79 -7.18 -6.24 16.11
C GLN A 79 -7.65 -6.09 14.66
N GLN A 80 -8.55 -5.14 14.37
CA GLN A 80 -8.99 -4.83 13.02
C GLN A 80 -8.11 -3.79 12.32
N ASP A 81 -7.41 -2.94 13.09
CA ASP A 81 -6.50 -1.90 12.56
C ASP A 81 -5.05 -2.38 12.37
N ALA A 82 -4.68 -3.55 12.89
CA ALA A 82 -3.34 -4.09 12.68
C ALA A 82 -3.20 -4.63 11.25
N PRO A 83 -2.07 -4.36 10.55
CA PRO A 83 -1.86 -4.91 9.22
C PRO A 83 -1.85 -6.44 9.27
N ALA A 84 -2.56 -7.05 8.32
CA ALA A 84 -2.67 -8.51 8.24
C ALA A 84 -1.33 -9.14 7.87
N LEU A 85 -0.57 -8.46 7.00
CA LEU A 85 0.75 -8.84 6.56
C LEU A 85 1.69 -7.63 6.63
N SER A 86 2.83 -7.78 7.29
CA SER A 86 3.89 -6.80 7.34
C SER A 86 5.19 -7.42 6.84
N LEU A 87 5.89 -6.75 5.93
CA LEU A 87 7.22 -7.10 5.49
C LEU A 87 8.21 -6.06 5.98
N ARG A 88 9.30 -6.53 6.59
CA ARG A 88 10.39 -5.69 7.08
C ARG A 88 11.68 -6.11 6.40
N PHE A 89 12.33 -5.15 5.78
CA PHE A 89 13.50 -5.39 4.96
C PHE A 89 14.76 -5.09 5.77
N SER A 90 15.64 -6.06 5.94
CA SER A 90 16.95 -5.90 6.59
C SER A 90 18.08 -5.72 5.58
N GLY A 91 17.81 -5.94 4.30
CA GLY A 91 18.73 -5.78 3.18
C GLY A 91 17.99 -5.47 1.88
N ASP A 92 18.74 -5.40 0.79
CA ASP A 92 18.19 -5.17 -0.54
C ASP A 92 17.38 -6.40 -1.00
N SER A 93 16.12 -6.17 -1.38
CA SER A 93 15.19 -7.21 -1.79
C SER A 93 14.23 -6.68 -2.83
N TRP A 94 13.96 -7.44 -3.88
CA TRP A 94 12.88 -7.12 -4.81
C TRP A 94 11.62 -7.89 -4.42
N ILE A 95 10.47 -7.25 -4.61
CA ILE A 95 9.17 -7.88 -4.36
C ILE A 95 8.26 -7.77 -5.58
N GLU A 96 7.37 -8.74 -5.70
CA GLU A 96 6.17 -8.68 -6.53
C GLU A 96 4.98 -9.13 -5.69
N VAL A 97 4.02 -8.24 -5.52
CA VAL A 97 2.81 -8.44 -4.74
C VAL A 97 1.63 -8.41 -5.69
N PHE A 98 0.80 -9.44 -5.61
CA PHE A 98 -0.40 -9.59 -6.41
C PHE A 98 -1.63 -9.59 -5.51
N ASP A 99 -2.73 -9.05 -5.99
CA ASP A 99 -4.03 -9.12 -5.32
C ASP A 99 -4.61 -10.55 -5.37
N ALA A 100 -5.84 -10.70 -4.85
CA ALA A 100 -6.55 -11.98 -4.86
C ALA A 100 -6.98 -12.41 -6.28
N GLN A 101 -7.06 -11.48 -7.24
CA GLN A 101 -7.44 -11.66 -8.64
C GLN A 101 -6.23 -11.98 -9.53
N GLY A 102 -5.02 -11.76 -9.03
CA GLY A 102 -3.76 -11.93 -9.75
C GLY A 102 -3.23 -10.66 -10.42
N GLU A 103 -3.83 -9.49 -10.21
CA GLU A 103 -3.28 -8.22 -10.67
C GLU A 103 -2.11 -7.78 -9.79
N VAL A 104 -1.13 -7.08 -10.38
CA VAL A 104 0.05 -6.62 -9.65
C VAL A 104 -0.32 -5.38 -8.84
N LEU A 105 -0.25 -5.49 -7.51
CA LEU A 105 -0.44 -4.36 -6.60
C LEU A 105 0.84 -3.55 -6.46
N GLU A 106 1.97 -4.24 -6.27
CA GLU A 106 3.25 -3.59 -6.03
C GLU A 106 4.38 -4.41 -6.64
N ARG A 107 5.33 -3.73 -7.27
CA ARG A 107 6.59 -4.31 -7.69
C ARG A 107 7.70 -3.29 -7.57
N GLY A 108 8.81 -3.67 -6.94
CA GLY A 108 9.94 -2.77 -6.76
C GLY A 108 11.12 -3.41 -6.06
N LEU A 109 12.23 -2.67 -6.01
CA LEU A 109 13.41 -2.99 -5.21
C LEU A 109 13.36 -2.15 -3.93
N LEU A 110 13.32 -2.81 -2.79
CA LEU A 110 13.35 -2.22 -1.46
C LEU A 110 14.73 -2.36 -0.85
N LYS A 111 15.05 -1.44 0.04
CA LYS A 111 16.33 -1.33 0.74
C LYS A 111 16.16 -1.73 2.21
N ALA A 112 17.29 -1.93 2.89
CA ALA A 112 17.30 -2.12 4.33
C ALA A 112 16.59 -0.98 5.06
N GLY A 113 15.74 -1.31 6.03
CA GLY A 113 14.95 -0.38 6.81
C GLY A 113 13.55 -0.11 6.24
N ASP A 114 13.28 -0.49 4.99
CA ASP A 114 11.94 -0.36 4.42
C ASP A 114 10.93 -1.25 5.15
N ARG A 115 9.67 -0.81 5.12
CA ARG A 115 8.52 -1.58 5.60
C ARG A 115 7.38 -1.50 4.59
N ARG A 116 6.68 -2.61 4.43
CA ARG A 116 5.39 -2.68 3.73
C ARG A 116 4.36 -3.34 4.61
N ASP A 117 3.20 -2.74 4.69
CA ASP A 117 2.08 -3.18 5.51
C ASP A 117 0.87 -3.29 4.59
N TYR A 118 0.21 -4.45 4.59
CA TYR A 118 -0.94 -4.74 3.74
C TYR A 118 -2.16 -5.10 4.59
N ALA A 119 -3.32 -4.62 4.15
CA ALA A 119 -4.58 -4.92 4.79
C ALA A 119 -5.03 -6.36 4.51
N ARG A 120 -5.99 -6.81 5.30
CA ARG A 120 -6.59 -8.12 5.14
C ARG A 120 -7.31 -8.23 3.79
N GLY A 121 -6.99 -9.26 3.01
CA GLY A 121 -7.61 -9.51 1.70
C GLY A 121 -7.11 -8.62 0.57
N GLU A 122 -6.16 -7.72 0.84
CA GLU A 122 -5.50 -6.90 -0.18
C GLU A 122 -4.59 -7.79 -1.04
N VAL A 123 -3.77 -8.62 -0.40
CA VAL A 123 -2.78 -9.46 -1.07
C VAL A 123 -3.28 -10.88 -1.23
N GLY A 124 -3.11 -11.44 -2.45
CA GLY A 124 -3.38 -12.84 -2.77
C GLY A 124 -2.11 -13.68 -2.98
N ARG A 125 -1.03 -13.07 -3.47
CA ARG A 125 0.25 -13.75 -3.72
C ARG A 125 1.42 -12.79 -3.54
N VAL A 126 2.51 -13.30 -2.98
CA VAL A 126 3.75 -12.53 -2.79
C VAL A 126 4.93 -13.34 -3.30
N VAL A 127 5.82 -12.66 -3.98
CA VAL A 127 7.14 -13.15 -4.38
C VAL A 127 8.17 -12.18 -3.84
N ILE A 128 9.15 -12.72 -3.10
CA ILE A 128 10.24 -11.95 -2.49
C ILE A 128 11.56 -12.56 -2.96
N GLY A 129 12.44 -11.75 -3.53
CA GLY A 129 13.83 -12.14 -3.77
C GLY A 129 14.73 -11.72 -2.61
N ASN A 130 15.80 -12.48 -2.37
CA ASN A 130 16.64 -12.31 -1.18
C ASN A 130 15.80 -12.43 0.12
N ALA A 131 15.04 -13.52 0.24
CA ALA A 131 14.11 -13.73 1.34
C ALA A 131 14.79 -13.81 2.72
N ASP A 132 16.08 -14.18 2.79
CA ASP A 132 16.87 -14.13 4.03
C ASP A 132 16.99 -12.70 4.60
N ALA A 133 16.85 -11.68 3.75
CA ALA A 133 16.90 -10.28 4.12
C ALA A 133 15.50 -9.66 4.39
N VAL A 134 14.46 -10.49 4.51
CA VAL A 134 13.08 -10.03 4.71
C VAL A 134 12.40 -10.80 5.84
N GLU A 135 11.98 -10.08 6.86
CA GLU A 135 11.14 -10.61 7.94
C GLU A 135 9.67 -10.41 7.57
N VAL A 136 8.94 -11.52 7.41
CA VAL A 136 7.49 -11.49 7.16
C VAL A 136 6.76 -11.72 8.48
N ARG A 137 5.80 -10.86 8.78
CA ARG A 137 4.96 -10.93 9.97
C ARG A 137 3.50 -10.98 9.56
N ARG A 138 2.75 -11.90 10.16
CA ARG A 138 1.30 -12.02 10.01
C ARG A 138 0.62 -11.65 11.33
N ASN A 139 -0.26 -10.66 11.32
CA ASN A 139 -0.95 -10.18 12.53
C ASN A 139 0.03 -9.93 13.70
N GLY A 140 1.23 -9.42 13.41
CA GLY A 140 2.29 -9.18 14.39
C GLY A 140 3.22 -10.37 14.71
N SER A 141 2.88 -11.60 14.31
CA SER A 141 3.71 -12.80 14.53
C SER A 141 4.67 -13.05 13.38
N ILE A 142 5.96 -13.26 13.67
CA ILE A 142 6.97 -13.63 12.67
C ILE A 142 6.61 -14.99 12.07
N GLN A 143 6.67 -15.09 10.74
CA GLN A 143 6.45 -16.33 10.02
C GLN A 143 7.78 -16.87 9.49
N ASP A 144 7.97 -18.19 9.64
CA ASP A 144 9.10 -18.85 8.98
C ASP A 144 8.82 -18.97 7.49
N LEU A 145 9.76 -18.49 6.68
CA LEU A 145 9.65 -18.56 5.22
C LEU A 145 10.39 -19.76 4.64
N SER A 146 11.14 -20.50 5.44
CA SER A 146 12.07 -21.54 4.98
C SER A 146 11.37 -22.61 4.14
N GLU A 147 10.12 -22.95 4.49
CA GLU A 147 9.29 -23.89 3.72
C GLU A 147 8.87 -23.35 2.34
N PHE A 148 8.75 -22.03 2.19
CA PHE A 148 8.34 -21.32 0.97
C PHE A 148 9.53 -20.83 0.12
N GLN A 149 10.75 -20.98 0.64
CA GLN A 149 11.97 -20.51 0.01
C GLN A 149 12.58 -21.53 -0.95
N ARG A 150 12.92 -21.07 -2.16
CA ARG A 150 13.65 -21.81 -3.19
C ARG A 150 14.70 -20.90 -3.81
N ALA A 151 15.97 -21.28 -3.71
CA ALA A 151 17.10 -20.51 -4.26
C ALA A 151 17.09 -19.01 -3.84
N ASN A 152 16.84 -18.74 -2.55
CA ASN A 152 16.73 -17.40 -1.97
C ASN A 152 15.60 -16.53 -2.57
N VAL A 153 14.52 -17.19 -3.02
CA VAL A 153 13.27 -16.55 -3.41
C VAL A 153 12.15 -17.22 -2.62
N ALA A 154 11.39 -16.44 -1.85
CA ALA A 154 10.19 -16.91 -1.17
C ALA A 154 8.97 -16.67 -2.06
N ARG A 155 8.16 -17.72 -2.25
CA ARG A 155 6.91 -17.64 -3.00
C ARG A 155 5.80 -18.20 -2.12
N PHE A 156 4.79 -17.38 -1.85
CA PHE A 156 3.67 -17.82 -1.05
C PHE A 156 2.38 -17.12 -1.47
N THR A 157 1.27 -17.76 -1.14
CA THR A 157 -0.07 -17.21 -1.30
C THR A 157 -0.57 -16.70 0.03
N VAL A 158 -1.37 -15.65 -0.01
CA VAL A 158 -1.98 -15.03 1.16
C VAL A 158 -3.48 -15.18 0.99
N SER A 159 -4.14 -15.83 1.94
CA SER A 159 -5.60 -15.96 1.92
C SER A 159 -6.26 -14.70 2.44
N SER A 160 -7.56 -14.53 2.22
CA SER A 160 -8.31 -13.37 2.69
C SER A 160 -8.29 -13.16 4.21
N ASP A 161 -7.92 -14.16 5.02
CA ASP A 161 -7.68 -14.01 6.47
C ASP A 161 -6.28 -13.45 6.81
N GLY A 162 -5.37 -13.43 5.84
CA GLY A 162 -3.94 -13.14 5.98
C GLY A 162 -3.08 -14.39 6.19
N SER A 163 -3.65 -15.60 6.14
CA SER A 163 -2.89 -16.85 6.26
C SER A 163 -1.99 -17.10 5.06
N ILE A 164 -0.75 -17.53 5.32
CA ILE A 164 0.25 -17.83 4.30
C ILE A 164 0.16 -19.32 3.94
N ALA A 165 0.15 -19.64 2.66
CA ALA A 165 0.10 -21.02 2.16
C ALA A 165 1.06 -21.20 0.97
N PRO A 166 1.56 -22.43 0.72
CA PRO A 166 2.40 -22.68 -0.44
C PRO A 166 1.64 -22.36 -1.74
N PRO A 167 2.34 -21.93 -2.80
CA PRO A 167 1.71 -21.62 -4.07
C PRO A 167 1.04 -22.88 -4.63
N ARG A 168 -0.23 -22.76 -5.03
CA ARG A 168 -0.90 -23.84 -5.78
C ARG A 168 -0.21 -23.96 -7.14
N GLN A 169 0.31 -25.15 -7.43
CA GLN A 169 0.94 -25.53 -8.69
C GLN A 169 -0.09 -25.60 -9.82
#